data_AF-A0A1H8XGS9-F1
#
_entry.id   AF-A0A1H8XGS9-F1
#
_cell.length_a   1.000
_cell.length_b   1.000
_cell.length_c   1.000
_cell.angle_alpha   90.00
_cell.angle_beta   90.00
_cell.angle_gamma   90.00
#
_symmetry.space_group_name_H-M   'P 1'
#
loop_
_entity.id
_entity.type
_entity.pdbx_description
1 polymer ?
#
loop_
_entity_poly.entity_id
_entity_poly.type
_entity_poly.pdbx_seq_one_letter_code
_entity_poly.pdbx_strand_id
1 'polypeptide(L)'
;MSSEVAAAVAARTRTFTIGNADRVSQDPQVLAVVGQVRSAAYCAGVIALKNAEALQRVHDLWQADDQAAEDSAVALAELEVCQSLNVVTDLIIDASGRLFDALGASATLRPLGLDRFWRNARTLASHNPRIYKDRIVGDFAVNGTPPPPQWKIGVA
;
A
#
# COMPACT_ATOMS: atom_id res chain seq x y z
N MET A 1 7.22 7.38 -5.70
CA MET A 1 5.98 8.16 -5.49
C MET A 1 6.18 9.30 -4.49
N SER A 2 6.23 9.07 -3.17
CA SER A 2 6.24 10.15 -2.16
C SER A 2 7.39 11.16 -2.33
N SER A 3 8.63 10.69 -2.52
CA SER A 3 9.79 11.59 -2.75
C SER A 3 9.68 12.39 -4.05
N GLU A 4 9.09 11.80 -5.10
CA GLU A 4 8.94 12.46 -6.41
C GLU A 4 7.89 13.57 -6.35
N VAL A 5 6.78 13.34 -5.62
CA VAL A 5 5.76 14.36 -5.38
C VAL A 5 6.34 15.51 -4.55
N ALA A 6 7.09 15.20 -3.49
CA ALA A 6 7.74 16.22 -2.67
C ALA A 6 8.75 17.06 -3.48
N ALA A 7 9.56 16.41 -4.32
CA ALA A 7 10.51 17.11 -5.19
C ALA A 7 9.79 17.97 -6.24
N ALA A 8 8.71 17.47 -6.84
CA ALA A 8 7.93 18.22 -7.82
C ALA A 8 7.24 19.45 -7.20
N VAL A 9 6.72 19.35 -5.97
CA VAL A 9 6.18 20.49 -5.20
C VAL A 9 7.30 21.49 -4.87
N ALA A 10 8.46 21.02 -4.41
CA ALA A 10 9.58 21.87 -4.05
C ALA A 10 10.12 22.69 -5.24
N ALA A 11 10.17 22.09 -6.44
CA ALA A 11 10.64 22.72 -7.67
C ALA A 11 9.60 23.66 -8.33
N ARG A 12 8.35 23.63 -7.88
CA ARG A 12 7.26 24.36 -8.53
C ARG A 12 7.30 25.85 -8.19
N THR A 13 7.37 26.69 -9.23
CA THR A 13 7.35 28.16 -9.12
C THR A 13 5.98 28.76 -9.40
N ARG A 14 5.14 28.11 -10.24
CA ARG A 14 3.80 28.60 -10.56
C ARG A 14 2.86 28.39 -9.39
N THR A 15 2.36 29.49 -8.83
CA THR A 15 1.41 29.52 -7.70
C THR A 15 -0.05 29.59 -8.16
N PHE A 16 -0.95 29.48 -7.18
CA PHE A 16 -2.38 29.65 -7.37
C PHE A 16 -2.80 31.01 -6.84
N THR A 17 -3.62 31.76 -7.59
CA THR A 17 -4.10 33.09 -7.16
C THR A 17 -4.90 33.07 -5.85
N ILE A 18 -5.50 31.91 -5.54
CA ILE A 18 -6.26 31.65 -4.32
C ILE A 18 -5.48 30.81 -3.29
N GLY A 19 -4.17 30.65 -3.50
CA GLY A 19 -3.30 29.91 -2.59
C GLY A 19 -2.97 30.70 -1.32
N ASN A 20 -2.45 29.99 -0.32
CA ASN A 20 -2.16 30.56 1.01
C ASN A 20 -0.68 30.97 1.19
N ALA A 21 0.13 30.93 0.12
CA ALA A 21 1.54 31.33 0.14
C ALA A 21 2.06 31.77 -1.24
N ASP A 22 3.12 32.58 -1.23
CA ASP A 22 3.83 33.03 -2.45
C ASP A 22 4.56 31.90 -3.18
N ARG A 23 4.76 30.75 -2.53
CA ARG A 23 5.34 29.55 -3.11
C ARG A 23 4.51 28.34 -2.77
N VAL A 24 4.31 27.46 -3.74
CA VAL A 24 3.55 26.21 -3.57
C VAL A 24 4.16 25.31 -2.48
N SER A 25 5.48 25.28 -2.36
CA SER A 25 6.19 24.55 -1.30
C SER A 25 5.97 25.08 0.12
N GLN A 26 5.35 26.26 0.27
CA GLN A 26 5.03 26.88 1.55
C GLN A 26 3.51 26.92 1.80
N ASP A 27 2.70 26.48 0.83
CA ASP A 27 1.25 26.45 0.98
C ASP A 27 0.85 25.31 1.93
N PRO A 28 0.16 25.60 3.06
CA PRO A 28 -0.17 24.60 4.07
C PRO A 28 -1.11 23.49 3.55
N GLN A 29 -2.05 23.78 2.64
CA GLN A 29 -2.92 22.74 2.09
C GLN A 29 -2.14 21.82 1.15
N VAL A 30 -1.21 22.37 0.36
CA VAL A 30 -0.34 21.55 -0.51
C VAL A 30 0.59 20.69 0.33
N LEU A 31 1.20 21.25 1.38
CA LEU A 31 2.03 20.49 2.30
C LEU A 31 1.25 19.38 3.01
N ALA A 32 -0.02 19.61 3.34
CA ALA A 32 -0.89 18.58 3.90
C ALA A 32 -1.10 17.40 2.94
N VAL A 33 -1.32 17.66 1.63
CA VAL A 33 -1.43 16.59 0.62
C VAL A 33 -0.13 15.81 0.49
N VAL A 34 1.02 16.50 0.41
CA VAL A 34 2.34 15.83 0.40
C VAL A 34 2.54 14.96 1.65
N GLY A 35 2.12 15.48 2.81
CA GLY A 35 2.13 14.74 4.07
C GLY A 35 1.28 13.48 4.03
N GLN A 36 0.05 13.55 3.52
CA GLN A 36 -0.83 12.38 3.35
C GLN A 36 -0.20 11.31 2.46
N VAL A 37 0.35 11.71 1.30
CA VAL A 37 1.03 10.79 0.37
C VAL A 37 2.26 10.14 1.02
N ARG A 38 3.05 10.91 1.77
CA ARG A 38 4.24 10.42 2.48
C ARG A 38 3.86 9.46 3.60
N SER A 39 2.84 9.77 4.39
CA SER A 39 2.35 8.92 5.47
C SER A 39 1.79 7.60 4.95
N ALA A 40 1.01 7.63 3.86
CA ALA A 40 0.50 6.40 3.23
C ALA A 40 1.65 5.49 2.76
N ALA A 41 2.67 6.06 2.11
CA ALA A 41 3.85 5.31 1.68
C ALA A 41 4.64 4.74 2.87
N TYR A 42 4.76 5.50 3.97
CA TYR A 42 5.41 5.02 5.19
C TYR A 42 4.66 3.85 5.82
N CYS A 43 3.34 3.97 6.02
CA CYS A 43 2.51 2.92 6.57
C CYS A 43 2.55 1.64 5.72
N ALA A 44 2.48 1.78 4.40
CA ALA A 44 2.61 0.64 3.49
C ALA A 44 3.97 -0.06 3.63
N GLY A 45 5.06 0.69 3.79
CA GLY A 45 6.39 0.14 4.06
C GLY A 45 6.50 -0.59 5.39
N VAL A 46 5.94 -0.03 6.47
CA VAL A 46 5.91 -0.67 7.79
C VAL A 46 5.12 -1.99 7.74
N ILE A 47 3.97 -2.00 7.08
CA ILE A 47 3.16 -3.21 6.90
C ILE A 47 3.94 -4.27 6.12
N ALA A 48 4.63 -3.90 5.04
CA ALA A 48 5.44 -4.84 4.27
C ALA A 48 6.55 -5.48 5.12
N LEU A 49 7.21 -4.70 5.99
CA LEU A 49 8.20 -5.23 6.92
C LEU A 49 7.58 -6.18 7.95
N LYS A 50 6.37 -5.89 8.46
CA LYS A 50 5.66 -6.83 9.36
C LYS A 50 5.30 -8.15 8.68
N ASN A 51 4.87 -8.11 7.43
CA ASN A 51 4.65 -9.34 6.67
C ASN A 51 5.97 -10.10 6.44
N ALA A 52 7.09 -9.40 6.22
CA ALA A 52 8.39 -10.04 6.09
C ALA A 52 8.83 -10.71 7.41
N GLU A 53 8.61 -10.08 8.56
CA GLU A 53 8.84 -10.69 9.88
C GLU A 53 7.97 -11.95 10.06
N ALA A 54 6.72 -11.95 9.56
CA ALA A 54 5.85 -13.13 9.62
C ALA A 54 6.39 -14.31 8.80
N LEU A 55 6.87 -14.03 7.60
CA LEU A 55 7.52 -15.03 6.75
C LEU A 55 8.85 -15.52 7.35
N GLN A 56 9.61 -14.64 8.02
CA GLN A 56 10.83 -15.03 8.70
C GLN A 56 10.54 -16.03 9.84
N ARG A 57 9.48 -15.84 10.62
CA ARG A 57 9.07 -16.79 11.67
C ARG A 57 8.81 -18.19 11.10
N VAL A 58 8.13 -18.26 9.96
CA VAL A 58 7.89 -19.53 9.25
C VAL A 58 9.21 -20.16 8.83
N HIS A 59 10.11 -19.36 8.23
CA HIS A 59 11.42 -19.85 7.77
C HIS A 59 12.28 -20.40 8.91
N ASP A 60 12.32 -19.72 10.06
CA ASP A 60 13.11 -20.13 11.22
C ASP A 60 12.62 -21.47 11.80
N LEU A 61 11.29 -21.70 11.80
CA LEU A 61 10.69 -22.96 12.23
C LEU A 61 10.93 -24.10 11.24
N TRP A 62 10.87 -23.80 9.95
CA TRP A 62 11.25 -24.75 8.90
C TRP A 62 12.71 -25.20 9.04
N GLN A 63 13.62 -24.27 9.37
CA GLN A 63 15.03 -24.60 9.65
C GLN A 63 15.23 -25.45 10.91
N ALA A 64 14.30 -25.37 11.87
CA ALA A 64 14.35 -26.12 13.12
C ALA A 64 13.72 -27.54 13.02
N ASP A 65 13.16 -27.90 11.86
CA ASP A 65 12.46 -29.19 11.61
C ASP A 65 11.27 -29.43 12.58
N ASP A 66 10.61 -28.34 13.02
CA ASP A 66 9.39 -28.40 13.85
C ASP A 66 8.15 -28.19 12.98
N GLN A 67 7.69 -29.27 12.33
CA GLN A 67 6.59 -29.24 11.38
C GLN A 67 5.28 -28.70 11.99
N ALA A 68 4.97 -29.05 13.24
CA ALA A 68 3.71 -28.64 13.87
C ALA A 68 3.69 -27.15 14.19
N ALA A 69 4.82 -26.61 14.64
CA ALA A 69 4.98 -25.17 14.84
C ALA A 69 5.00 -24.41 13.50
N GLU A 70 5.68 -24.96 12.49
CA GLU A 70 5.71 -24.40 11.14
C GLU A 70 4.30 -24.24 10.56
N ASP A 71 3.48 -25.30 10.56
CA ASP A 71 2.13 -25.28 10.01
C ASP A 71 1.26 -24.18 10.66
N SER A 72 1.39 -24.03 11.97
CA SER A 72 0.70 -22.99 12.74
C SER A 72 1.19 -21.58 12.37
N ALA A 73 2.50 -21.41 12.19
CA ALA A 73 3.10 -20.15 11.78
C ALA A 73 2.73 -19.76 10.34
N VAL A 74 2.61 -20.74 9.43
CA VAL A 74 2.15 -20.53 8.05
C VAL A 74 0.73 -19.98 8.04
N ALA A 75 -0.19 -20.57 8.81
CA ALA A 75 -1.56 -20.09 8.92
C ALA A 75 -1.62 -18.65 9.47
N LEU A 76 -0.81 -18.35 10.49
CA LEU A 76 -0.73 -17.00 11.05
C LEU A 76 -0.14 -15.98 10.06
N ALA A 77 0.92 -16.34 9.33
CA ALA A 77 1.53 -15.48 8.32
C ALA A 77 0.56 -15.18 7.16
N GLU A 78 -0.20 -16.17 6.69
CA GLU A 78 -1.23 -15.95 5.67
C GLU A 78 -2.33 -15.02 6.18
N LEU A 79 -2.74 -15.15 7.44
CA LEU A 79 -3.72 -14.24 8.05
C LEU A 79 -3.19 -12.81 8.09
N GLU A 80 -1.96 -12.60 8.54
CA GLU A 80 -1.31 -11.29 8.59
C GLU A 80 -1.28 -10.64 7.20
N VAL A 81 -0.90 -11.40 6.17
CA VAL A 81 -0.94 -10.94 4.77
C VAL A 81 -2.37 -10.62 4.31
N CYS A 82 -3.36 -11.44 4.66
CA CYS A 82 -4.76 -11.19 4.31
C CYS A 82 -5.29 -9.89 4.93
N GLN A 83 -4.98 -9.65 6.21
CA GLN A 83 -5.35 -8.42 6.93
C GLN A 83 -4.73 -7.18 6.29
N SER A 84 -3.52 -7.30 5.77
CA SER A 84 -2.74 -6.16 5.33
C SER A 84 -2.94 -5.80 3.86
N LEU A 85 -3.25 -6.77 3.00
CA LEU A 85 -3.28 -6.61 1.54
C LEU A 85 -4.24 -5.50 1.11
N ASN A 86 -5.46 -5.51 1.65
CA ASN A 86 -6.48 -4.53 1.29
C ASN A 86 -6.15 -3.15 1.82
N VAL A 87 -5.64 -3.05 3.05
CA VAL A 87 -5.20 -1.78 3.65
C VAL A 87 -4.09 -1.13 2.83
N VAL A 88 -3.03 -1.88 2.48
CA VAL A 88 -1.93 -1.36 1.66
C VAL A 88 -2.41 -0.95 0.27
N THR A 89 -3.29 -1.76 -0.32
CA THR A 89 -3.85 -1.46 -1.64
C THR A 89 -4.60 -0.13 -1.63
N ASP A 90 -5.47 0.09 -0.66
CA ASP A 90 -6.25 1.32 -0.57
C ASP A 90 -5.35 2.53 -0.30
N LEU A 91 -4.40 2.41 0.63
CA LEU A 91 -3.42 3.46 0.92
C LEU A 91 -2.67 3.92 -0.33
N ILE A 92 -2.19 2.98 -1.16
CA ILE A 92 -1.36 3.32 -2.33
C ILE A 92 -2.22 3.79 -3.51
N ILE A 93 -3.38 3.19 -3.76
CA ILE A 93 -4.29 3.66 -4.81
C ILE A 93 -4.78 5.08 -4.51
N ASP A 94 -5.23 5.35 -3.29
CA ASP A 94 -5.68 6.68 -2.87
C ASP A 94 -4.53 7.70 -2.92
N ALA A 95 -3.37 7.39 -2.35
CA ALA A 95 -2.21 8.30 -2.38
C ALA A 95 -1.72 8.60 -3.80
N SER A 96 -1.78 7.62 -4.70
CA SER A 96 -1.38 7.81 -6.10
C SER A 96 -2.33 8.69 -6.91
N GLY A 97 -3.61 8.79 -6.50
CA GLY A 97 -4.55 9.77 -7.03
C GLY A 97 -4.40 11.14 -6.37
N ARG A 98 -4.31 11.20 -5.05
CA ARG A 98 -4.20 12.45 -4.28
C ARG A 98 -2.99 13.30 -4.62
N LEU A 99 -1.90 12.71 -5.09
CA LEU A 99 -0.71 13.49 -5.46
C LEU A 99 -1.01 14.58 -6.50
N PHE A 100 -2.03 14.40 -7.34
CA PHE A 100 -2.43 15.39 -8.35
C PHE A 100 -3.03 16.64 -7.72
N ASP A 101 -3.61 16.55 -6.51
CA ASP A 101 -4.16 17.70 -5.80
C ASP A 101 -3.05 18.66 -5.32
N ALA A 102 -1.83 18.16 -5.11
CA ALA A 102 -0.67 18.98 -4.77
C ALA A 102 0.01 19.64 -5.99
N LEU A 103 -0.11 19.04 -7.18
CA LEU A 103 0.66 19.41 -8.37
C LEU A 103 -0.20 20.04 -9.49
N GLY A 104 -1.52 19.89 -9.40
CA GLY A 104 -2.50 20.41 -10.34
C GLY A 104 -2.39 19.83 -11.75
N ALA A 105 -3.09 20.46 -12.71
CA ALA A 105 -3.22 19.96 -14.08
C ALA A 105 -1.89 19.72 -14.81
N SER A 106 -0.84 20.50 -14.54
CA SER A 106 0.48 20.29 -15.14
C SER A 106 1.10 18.93 -14.81
N ALA A 107 0.67 18.29 -13.72
CA ALA A 107 1.16 16.97 -13.31
C ALA A 107 0.66 15.84 -14.23
N THR A 108 -0.38 16.10 -15.04
CA THR A 108 -0.95 15.10 -15.97
C THR A 108 -0.19 15.01 -17.30
N LEU A 109 0.86 15.81 -17.49
CA LEU A 109 1.69 15.78 -18.68
C LEU A 109 2.37 14.42 -18.83
N ARG A 110 2.24 13.82 -20.03
CA ARG A 110 2.81 12.49 -20.34
C ARG A 110 4.29 12.34 -19.99
N PRO A 111 5.17 13.34 -20.22
CA PRO A 111 6.59 13.22 -19.84
C PRO A 111 6.84 13.02 -18.34
N LEU A 112 5.91 13.44 -17.46
CA LEU A 112 6.04 13.23 -16.02
C LEU A 112 5.64 11.81 -15.61
N GLY A 113 4.68 11.22 -16.34
CA GLY A 113 4.23 9.83 -16.13
C GLY A 113 3.79 9.50 -14.70
N LEU A 114 3.26 10.47 -13.94
CA LEU A 114 2.89 10.27 -12.53
C LEU A 114 1.71 9.31 -12.34
N ASP A 115 0.87 9.20 -13.36
CA ASP A 115 -0.24 8.24 -13.45
C ASP A 115 0.22 6.77 -13.41
N ARG A 116 1.52 6.51 -13.69
CA ARG A 116 2.11 5.16 -13.59
C ARG A 116 1.97 4.55 -12.20
N PHE A 117 1.99 5.37 -11.14
CA PHE A 117 1.85 4.86 -9.77
C PHE A 117 0.48 4.23 -9.57
N TRP A 118 -0.58 4.96 -9.96
CA TRP A 118 -1.94 4.47 -9.85
C TRP A 118 -2.17 3.26 -10.76
N ARG A 119 -1.74 3.34 -12.03
CA ARG A 119 -1.90 2.22 -12.99
C ARG A 119 -1.22 0.96 -12.49
N ASN A 120 0.03 1.04 -12.07
CA ASN A 120 0.79 -0.12 -11.58
C ASN A 120 0.15 -0.71 -10.32
N ALA A 121 -0.22 0.13 -9.35
CA ALA A 121 -0.87 -0.32 -8.12
C ALA A 121 -2.23 -0.98 -8.41
N ARG A 122 -3.05 -0.38 -9.28
CA ARG A 122 -4.35 -0.91 -9.68
C ARG A 122 -4.23 -2.22 -10.44
N THR A 123 -3.22 -2.37 -11.30
CA THR A 123 -2.93 -3.62 -12.02
C THR A 123 -2.57 -4.74 -11.03
N LEU A 124 -1.62 -4.50 -10.12
CA LEU A 124 -1.22 -5.48 -9.11
C LEU A 124 -2.38 -5.87 -8.18
N ALA A 125 -3.15 -4.88 -7.74
CA ALA A 125 -4.33 -5.08 -6.89
C ALA A 125 -5.45 -5.89 -7.55
N SER A 126 -5.46 -6.03 -8.88
CA SER A 126 -6.45 -6.80 -9.62
C SER A 126 -6.08 -8.28 -9.79
N HIS A 127 -4.84 -8.68 -9.50
CA HIS A 127 -4.43 -10.09 -9.57
C HIS A 127 -5.06 -10.91 -8.44
N ASN A 128 -5.09 -10.34 -7.23
CA ASN A 128 -5.59 -11.01 -6.04
C ASN A 128 -7.01 -10.50 -5.74
N PRO A 129 -8.06 -11.34 -5.83
CA PRO A 129 -9.42 -10.89 -5.60
C PRO A 129 -9.60 -10.44 -4.14
N ARG A 130 -9.55 -9.13 -3.96
CA ARG A 130 -9.58 -8.43 -2.66
C ARG A 130 -10.76 -8.84 -1.78
N ILE A 131 -11.90 -9.13 -2.41
CA ILE A 131 -13.15 -9.51 -1.73
C ILE A 131 -13.00 -10.79 -0.91
N TYR A 132 -12.10 -11.71 -1.28
CA TYR A 132 -11.91 -12.95 -0.54
C TYR A 132 -11.00 -12.76 0.67
N LYS A 133 -10.09 -11.77 0.63
CA LYS A 133 -9.17 -11.50 1.74
C LYS A 133 -9.91 -10.94 2.96
N ASP A 134 -10.84 -10.01 2.75
CA ASP A 134 -11.69 -9.50 3.85
C ASP A 134 -12.59 -10.58 4.44
N ARG A 135 -13.13 -11.47 3.60
CA ARG A 135 -13.91 -12.62 4.08
C ARG A 135 -13.07 -13.53 4.98
N ILE A 136 -11.83 -13.85 4.59
CA ILE A 136 -10.92 -14.70 5.39
C ILE A 136 -10.64 -14.04 6.74
N VAL A 137 -10.32 -12.75 6.74
CA VAL A 137 -10.04 -11.99 7.96
C VAL A 137 -11.25 -11.96 8.88
N GLY A 138 -12.44 -11.69 8.34
CA GLY A 138 -13.68 -11.68 9.10
C GLY A 138 -14.06 -13.05 9.67
N ASP A 139 -13.90 -14.12 8.89
CA ASP A 139 -14.19 -15.50 9.32
C ASP A 139 -13.24 -15.94 10.45
N PHE A 140 -11.95 -15.61 10.36
CA PHE A 140 -11.02 -15.82 11.45
C PHE A 140 -11.41 -15.02 12.70
N ALA A 141 -11.72 -13.73 12.56
CA ALA A 141 -12.05 -12.87 13.70
C ALA A 141 -13.34 -13.28 14.43
N VAL A 142 -14.33 -13.84 13.71
CA VAL A 142 -15.63 -14.22 14.28
C VAL A 142 -15.66 -15.67 14.73
N ASN A 143 -15.12 -16.59 13.93
CA ASN A 143 -15.27 -18.03 14.11
C ASN A 143 -13.97 -18.74 14.51
N GLY A 144 -12.82 -18.05 14.46
CA GLY A 144 -11.51 -18.67 14.65
C GLY A 144 -11.08 -19.57 13.48
N THR A 145 -11.79 -19.51 12.34
CA THR A 145 -11.47 -20.33 11.16
C THR A 145 -10.11 -19.92 10.58
N PRO A 146 -9.10 -20.80 10.53
CA PRO A 146 -7.80 -20.46 9.96
C PRO A 146 -7.92 -20.16 8.45
N PRO A 147 -6.99 -19.35 7.89
CA PRO A 147 -6.95 -19.12 6.45
C PRO A 147 -6.87 -20.43 5.65
N PRO A 148 -7.44 -20.49 4.44
CA PRO A 148 -7.31 -21.66 3.58
C PRO A 148 -5.83 -21.92 3.25
N PRO A 149 -5.43 -23.18 3.02
CA PRO A 149 -4.07 -23.53 2.63
C PRO A 149 -3.68 -22.86 1.31
N GLN A 150 -2.37 -22.82 1.05
CA GLN A 150 -1.76 -22.08 -0.08
C GLN A 150 -2.56 -22.20 -1.39
N TRP A 151 -2.76 -21.03 -2.00
CA TRP A 151 -3.58 -20.81 -3.19
C TRP A 151 -3.11 -21.71 -4.34
N LYS A 152 -3.87 -22.76 -4.64
CA LYS A 152 -3.75 -23.48 -5.91
C LYS A 152 -4.43 -22.64 -7.00
N ILE A 153 -3.79 -22.55 -8.16
CA ILE A 153 -4.44 -22.01 -9.37
C ILE A 153 -5.71 -22.85 -9.57
N GLY A 154 -6.86 -22.19 -9.72
CA GLY A 154 -8.17 -22.83 -9.71
C GLY A 154 -8.26 -24.03 -10.65
N VAL A 155 -9.20 -24.93 -10.37
CA VAL A 155 -9.49 -26.05 -11.27
C VAL A 155 -10.19 -25.47 -12.50
N ALA A 156 -9.56 -25.57 -13.66
CA ALA A 156 -10.17 -25.24 -14.95
C ALA A 156 -11.17 -26.32 -15.35
#